data_AF-A0AAN4QFJ1-F1
#
_entry.id   AF-A0AAN4QFJ1-F1
#
_cell.length_a   1.000
_cell.length_b   1.000
_cell.length_c   1.000
_cell.angle_alpha   90.00
_cell.angle_beta   90.00
_cell.angle_gamma   90.00
#
_symmetry.space_group_name_H-M   'P 1'
#
loop_
_entity.id
_entity.type
_entity.pdbx_description
1 polymer ?
#
loop_
_entity_poly.entity_id
_entity_poly.type
_entity_poly.pdbx_seq_one_letter_code
_entity_poly.pdbx_strand_id
1 'polypeptide(L)'
;MYPPANDYFCVVSASTSGGMAKQMGEQGFTGDCVATLIDRTADGRYGGVLVALDDIDYPLPVKAEEGCTLIEIIGENFSAKSKPPKSITISLKHDPKRLAKFHKYFGMGGIIGFNRSSKLLTLNPDLLLADADFRKWLTAEIDWSVSMATNLIVYADDDGSKKLGEVANEMLSQKWGATKSIRCVPYSELDQVDFETVSGVLVATVVARDGGILREISRDLRAYMDATVPRRFLAPIGIPQSARAWALLKTFLMKNPTPREYGFSNWLCLPIGDDGKQNAWSRLLTVASAGQVDDVGFTSKVAEKVRHEAIDEATELVEEHKHNFLPKHDGSALALSDGFLFFDPSSNVGRDCPNVPQSTVFFTIAAVLQFAREHDDHELRLQPTGYESVVLSPECFLRFNDNVLQASFLRACLPSELDYSASPELSKLMKEFIAKLFARWERTYGDAALEFAAALATGSLKLTQEDTRALLEEAIEQRKGEASSLLGLLLLTQRAQFPAQAVRGG
;
A
#
# COMPACT_ATOMS: atom_id res chain seq x y z
N MET A 1 40.88 0.68 20.73
CA MET A 1 40.69 1.82 21.65
C MET A 1 41.95 1.88 22.51
N TYR A 2 42.44 3.03 22.93
CA TYR A 2 43.58 3.11 23.87
C TYR A 2 43.11 3.87 25.11
N PRO A 3 43.66 3.56 26.30
CA PRO A 3 43.26 4.25 27.53
C PRO A 3 43.51 5.76 27.41
N PRO A 4 42.59 6.62 27.89
CA PRO A 4 42.81 8.06 27.96
C PRO A 4 44.03 8.41 28.83
N ALA A 5 44.65 9.57 28.56
CA ALA A 5 45.78 10.07 29.36
C ALA A 5 45.39 10.58 30.77
N ASN A 6 44.08 10.78 31.01
CA ASN A 6 43.50 11.17 32.29
C ASN A 6 42.83 9.97 32.96
N ASP A 7 42.49 10.08 34.24
CA ASP A 7 41.73 9.06 34.97
C ASP A 7 40.47 8.62 34.21
N TYR A 8 40.26 7.31 34.16
CA TYR A 8 39.19 6.70 33.36
C TYR A 8 38.53 5.54 34.11
N PHE A 9 37.26 5.33 33.78
CA PHE A 9 36.51 4.14 34.15
C PHE A 9 35.64 3.72 32.96
N CYS A 10 35.74 2.46 32.57
CA CYS A 10 35.09 1.91 31.40
C CYS A 10 34.01 0.93 31.84
N VAL A 11 32.78 1.18 31.38
CA VAL A 11 31.63 0.32 31.67
C VAL A 11 31.23 -0.42 30.40
N VAL A 12 31.26 -1.75 30.47
CA VAL A 12 30.68 -2.64 29.46
C VAL A 12 29.26 -2.98 29.92
N SER A 13 28.25 -2.65 29.10
CA SER A 13 26.84 -2.79 29.52
C SER A 13 26.42 -4.24 29.74
N ALA A 14 26.70 -5.12 28.79
CA ALA A 14 26.47 -6.55 28.92
C ALA A 14 27.47 -7.34 28.08
N SER A 15 27.87 -8.51 28.56
CA SER A 15 28.71 -9.42 27.78
C SER A 15 28.31 -10.88 27.99
N THR A 16 28.34 -11.66 26.92
CA THR A 16 28.14 -13.12 27.00
C THR A 16 29.46 -13.89 26.97
N SER A 17 30.51 -13.28 26.42
CA SER A 17 31.81 -13.91 26.17
C SER A 17 32.98 -13.18 26.84
N GLY A 18 32.75 -12.04 27.50
CA GLY A 18 33.80 -11.21 28.11
C GLY A 18 34.78 -10.60 27.11
N GLY A 19 34.53 -10.77 25.80
CA GLY A 19 35.50 -10.44 24.75
C GLY A 19 35.87 -8.96 24.70
N MET A 20 34.90 -8.07 24.93
CA MET A 20 35.13 -6.62 24.93
C MET A 20 36.05 -6.19 26.08
N ALA A 21 35.80 -6.67 27.30
CA ALA A 21 36.64 -6.36 28.45
C ALA A 21 38.06 -6.95 28.29
N LYS A 22 38.19 -8.18 27.77
CA LYS A 22 39.49 -8.79 27.47
C LYS A 22 40.28 -8.01 26.41
N GLN A 23 39.62 -7.57 25.35
CA GLN A 23 40.23 -6.76 24.30
C GLN A 23 40.69 -5.40 24.83
N MET A 24 39.97 -4.82 25.80
CA MET A 24 40.42 -3.61 26.49
C MET A 24 41.69 -3.87 27.32
N GLY A 25 41.79 -5.02 28.00
CA GLY A 25 43.02 -5.43 28.68
C GLY A 25 44.22 -5.58 27.74
N GLU A 26 44.02 -6.21 26.58
CA GLU A 26 45.05 -6.32 25.52
C GLU A 26 45.46 -4.95 24.94
N GLN A 27 44.58 -3.95 25.05
CA GLN A 27 44.81 -2.58 24.60
C GLN A 27 45.40 -1.66 25.69
N GLY A 28 45.74 -2.22 26.86
CA GLY A 28 46.44 -1.52 27.94
C GLY A 28 45.55 -0.82 28.95
N PHE A 29 44.23 -1.05 28.94
CA PHE A 29 43.34 -0.60 30.02
C PHE A 29 43.64 -1.40 31.30
N THR A 30 43.60 -0.77 32.47
CA THR A 30 43.77 -1.44 33.76
C THR A 30 42.50 -2.16 34.17
N GLY A 31 42.61 -3.42 34.65
CA GLY A 31 41.46 -4.24 35.05
C GLY A 31 40.57 -3.58 36.12
N ASP A 32 41.16 -2.83 37.05
CA ASP A 32 40.43 -2.13 38.11
C ASP A 32 39.55 -0.98 37.59
N CYS A 33 39.81 -0.53 36.36
CA CYS A 33 39.07 0.54 35.69
C CYS A 33 38.08 0.02 34.65
N VAL A 34 37.88 -1.29 34.56
CA VAL A 34 36.93 -1.92 33.62
C VAL A 34 35.91 -2.70 34.41
N ALA A 35 34.63 -2.40 34.21
CA ALA A 35 33.52 -3.12 34.83
C ALA A 35 32.46 -3.51 33.81
N THR A 36 31.98 -4.75 33.87
CA THR A 36 30.85 -5.25 33.10
C THR A 36 29.62 -5.27 34.00
N LEU A 37 28.53 -4.61 33.61
CA LEU A 37 27.33 -4.54 34.46
C LEU A 37 26.65 -5.91 34.56
N ILE A 38 26.51 -6.63 33.43
CA ILE A 38 25.86 -7.94 33.37
C ILE A 38 26.70 -8.91 32.51
N ASP A 39 27.10 -10.05 33.07
CA ASP A 39 27.76 -11.12 32.32
C ASP A 39 27.13 -12.49 32.65
N ARG A 40 27.31 -13.48 31.78
CA ARG A 40 26.91 -14.87 32.06
C ARG A 40 27.65 -15.47 33.26
N THR A 41 28.88 -15.03 33.49
CA THR A 41 29.74 -15.50 34.59
C THR A 41 30.75 -14.43 34.98
N ALA A 42 31.13 -14.38 36.25
CA ALA A 42 32.28 -13.61 36.71
C ALA A 42 33.61 -14.34 36.46
N ASP A 43 33.58 -15.66 36.29
CA ASP A 43 34.80 -16.48 36.21
C ASP A 43 35.58 -16.23 34.92
N GLY A 44 36.89 -16.00 35.08
CA GLY A 44 37.81 -15.78 33.96
C GLY A 44 37.56 -14.49 33.17
N ARG A 45 36.80 -13.54 33.73
CA ARG A 45 36.56 -12.22 33.12
C ARG A 45 37.68 -11.23 33.45
N TYR A 46 37.92 -10.32 32.50
CA TYR A 46 38.87 -9.23 32.67
C TYR A 46 38.13 -8.02 33.28
N GLY A 47 38.63 -7.52 34.41
CA GLY A 47 37.95 -6.47 35.18
C GLY A 47 36.79 -7.00 36.04
N GLY A 48 36.04 -6.09 36.65
CA GLY A 48 34.92 -6.44 37.54
C GLY A 48 33.66 -6.85 36.77
N VAL A 49 32.89 -7.79 37.32
CA VAL A 49 31.52 -8.09 36.88
C VAL A 49 30.57 -7.75 38.02
N LEU A 50 29.59 -6.87 37.79
CA LEU A 50 28.65 -6.46 38.84
C LEU A 50 27.54 -7.49 39.04
N VAL A 51 27.02 -8.06 37.95
CA VAL A 51 25.96 -9.07 37.97
C VAL A 51 26.37 -10.24 37.09
N ALA A 52 26.73 -11.36 37.72
CA ALA A 52 26.99 -12.62 37.06
C ALA A 52 25.71 -13.47 37.09
N LEU A 53 25.20 -13.87 35.92
CA LEU A 53 23.90 -14.56 35.81
C LEU A 53 23.92 -15.99 36.34
N ASP A 54 25.08 -16.62 36.42
CA ASP A 54 25.29 -17.93 37.06
C ASP A 54 25.28 -17.88 38.58
N ASP A 55 25.57 -16.71 39.17
CA ASP A 55 25.46 -16.46 40.61
C ASP A 55 24.02 -16.12 41.05
N ILE A 56 23.08 -15.93 40.10
CA ILE A 56 21.67 -15.68 40.40
C ILE A 56 20.96 -17.01 40.64
N ASP A 57 21.04 -17.49 41.89
CA ASP A 57 20.48 -18.77 42.34
C ASP A 57 18.96 -18.71 42.65
N TYR A 58 18.27 -17.65 42.20
CA TYR A 58 16.83 -17.49 42.39
C TYR A 58 16.10 -17.76 41.08
N PRO A 59 15.24 -18.79 40.99
CA PRO A 59 14.28 -18.87 39.89
C PRO A 59 13.39 -17.64 40.01
N LEU A 60 13.59 -16.66 39.11
CA LEU A 60 12.69 -15.51 39.00
C LEU A 60 11.28 -16.07 38.85
N PRO A 61 10.37 -15.85 39.82
CA PRO A 61 9.02 -16.36 39.73
C PRO A 61 8.34 -15.53 38.64
N VAL A 62 8.27 -16.05 37.42
CA VAL A 62 7.36 -15.53 36.40
C VAL A 62 5.96 -15.87 36.90
N LYS A 63 5.36 -14.96 37.66
CA LYS A 63 3.92 -14.99 37.93
C LYS A 63 3.21 -14.92 36.58
N ALA A 64 2.36 -15.89 36.30
CA ALA A 64 1.62 -16.00 35.04
C ALA A 64 0.44 -15.00 34.93
N GLU A 65 0.40 -13.92 35.70
CA GLU A 65 -0.66 -12.92 35.66
C GLU A 65 -0.05 -11.52 35.85
N GLU A 66 -0.46 -10.60 34.97
CA GLU A 66 0.04 -9.23 34.73
C GLU A 66 1.21 -9.11 33.72
N GLY A 67 0.81 -8.92 32.45
CA GLY A 67 1.58 -8.46 31.29
C GLY A 67 3.06 -8.18 31.48
N CYS A 68 3.90 -9.14 31.07
CA CYS A 68 5.31 -8.91 30.82
C CYS A 68 5.56 -8.89 29.30
N THR A 69 5.85 -7.69 28.78
CA THR A 69 6.24 -7.47 27.39
C THR A 69 7.74 -7.69 27.23
N LEU A 70 8.14 -8.48 26.24
CA LEU A 70 9.55 -8.63 25.81
C LEU A 70 10.13 -7.26 25.41
N ILE A 71 11.35 -6.99 25.89
CA ILE A 71 12.12 -5.78 25.58
C ILE A 71 13.13 -6.13 24.48
N GLU A 72 13.12 -5.39 23.37
CA GLU A 72 14.16 -5.45 22.35
C GLU A 72 14.94 -4.13 22.33
N ILE A 73 16.27 -4.23 22.36
CA ILE A 73 17.20 -3.10 22.52
C ILE A 73 17.72 -2.66 21.15
N ILE A 74 17.47 -1.41 20.75
CA ILE A 74 18.10 -0.82 19.56
C ILE A 74 18.58 0.60 19.86
N GLY A 75 19.91 0.78 19.93
CA GLY A 75 20.58 2.09 19.94
C GLY A 75 20.65 2.80 21.31
N GLU A 76 21.12 4.05 21.28
CA GLU A 76 21.53 4.86 22.46
C GLU A 76 20.37 5.61 23.15
N ASN A 77 19.15 5.53 22.61
CA ASN A 77 17.98 6.25 23.12
C ASN A 77 17.04 5.31 23.89
N PHE A 78 17.04 5.46 25.22
CA PHE A 78 16.19 4.73 26.18
C PHE A 78 14.74 5.25 26.18
N SER A 79 13.93 4.95 25.16
CA SER A 79 12.48 5.29 25.17
C SER A 79 11.59 4.05 25.37
N ALA A 80 10.72 4.11 26.38
CA ALA A 80 10.09 2.94 27.03
C ALA A 80 8.59 2.70 26.72
N LYS A 81 8.05 3.12 25.58
CA LYS A 81 6.65 2.79 25.22
C LYS A 81 6.35 3.01 23.74
N SER A 82 5.89 1.97 23.03
CA SER A 82 4.99 2.22 21.90
C SER A 82 3.65 2.64 22.51
N LYS A 83 3.23 3.89 22.29
CA LYS A 83 1.86 4.29 22.61
C LYS A 83 0.89 3.31 21.93
N PRO A 84 -0.31 3.05 22.51
CA PRO A 84 -1.34 2.32 21.78
C PRO A 84 -1.52 3.00 20.42
N PRO A 85 -1.73 2.22 19.34
CA PRO A 85 -1.85 2.78 18.01
C PRO A 85 -2.94 3.86 17.99
N LYS A 86 -2.60 5.02 17.44
CA LYS A 86 -3.58 6.07 17.21
C LYS A 86 -4.58 5.57 16.18
N SER A 87 -5.85 5.62 16.55
CA SER A 87 -6.95 5.19 15.69
C SER A 87 -7.47 6.37 14.89
N ILE A 88 -7.44 6.28 13.55
CA ILE A 88 -7.87 7.36 12.65
C ILE A 88 -9.23 7.01 12.04
N THR A 89 -10.21 7.88 12.29
CA THR A 89 -11.54 7.77 11.68
C THR A 89 -11.63 8.65 10.43
N ILE A 90 -11.86 8.01 9.27
CA ILE A 90 -12.06 8.70 8.00
C ILE A 90 -13.34 9.55 8.01
N SER A 91 -13.26 10.73 7.41
CA SER A 91 -14.29 11.77 7.41
C SER A 91 -14.09 12.72 6.22
N LEU A 92 -15.02 13.66 6.01
CA LEU A 92 -14.92 14.68 4.95
C LEU A 92 -13.65 15.55 5.01
N LYS A 93 -12.98 15.62 6.17
CA LYS A 93 -11.67 16.30 6.26
C LYS A 93 -10.59 15.62 5.40
N HIS A 94 -10.81 14.37 5.03
CA HIS A 94 -9.93 13.57 4.19
C HIS A 94 -10.34 13.60 2.71
N ASP A 95 -11.31 14.45 2.32
CA ASP A 95 -11.75 14.58 0.93
C ASP A 95 -10.69 15.30 0.07
N PRO A 96 -10.06 14.64 -0.92
CA PRO A 96 -9.08 15.27 -1.77
C PRO A 96 -9.73 16.27 -2.72
N LYS A 97 -9.24 17.52 -2.75
CA LYS A 97 -9.78 18.63 -3.58
C LYS A 97 -10.03 18.30 -5.06
N ARG A 98 -9.27 17.37 -5.65
CA ARG A 98 -9.36 17.00 -7.07
C ARG A 98 -10.29 15.81 -7.34
N LEU A 99 -10.78 15.13 -6.30
CA LEU A 99 -11.59 13.92 -6.41
C LEU A 99 -12.87 14.14 -7.23
N ALA A 100 -13.64 15.20 -6.95
CA ALA A 100 -14.85 15.52 -7.71
C ALA A 100 -14.60 15.71 -9.22
N LYS A 101 -13.44 16.26 -9.61
CA LYS A 101 -13.07 16.36 -11.03
C LYS A 101 -12.78 14.99 -11.63
N PHE A 102 -12.14 14.08 -10.90
CA PHE A 102 -11.97 12.70 -11.36
C PHE A 102 -13.32 11.99 -11.51
N HIS A 103 -14.26 12.18 -10.59
CA HIS A 103 -15.61 11.61 -10.73
C HIS A 103 -16.35 12.15 -11.96
N LYS A 104 -16.24 13.46 -12.26
CA LYS A 104 -16.83 14.06 -13.48
C LYS A 104 -16.41 13.31 -14.75
N TYR A 105 -15.11 13.01 -14.89
CA TYR A 105 -14.57 12.44 -16.13
C TYR A 105 -14.55 10.90 -16.16
N PHE A 106 -14.36 10.26 -15.00
CA PHE A 106 -14.09 8.82 -14.95
C PHE A 106 -15.09 8.02 -14.09
N GLY A 107 -15.96 8.69 -13.33
CA GLY A 107 -16.78 8.04 -12.30
C GLY A 107 -17.70 6.93 -12.82
N MET A 108 -18.38 7.17 -13.96
CA MET A 108 -19.32 6.22 -14.56
C MET A 108 -18.67 5.38 -15.67
N GLY A 109 -17.64 4.61 -15.33
CA GLY A 109 -17.01 3.63 -16.24
C GLY A 109 -15.70 4.05 -16.90
N GLY A 110 -15.14 5.20 -16.54
CA GLY A 110 -13.79 5.59 -16.95
C GLY A 110 -12.68 4.95 -16.13
N ILE A 111 -13.00 4.31 -15.00
CA ILE A 111 -12.06 3.54 -14.17
C ILE A 111 -12.33 2.06 -14.39
N ILE A 112 -11.45 1.38 -15.12
CA ILE A 112 -11.64 0.01 -15.62
C ILE A 112 -10.94 -1.00 -14.71
N GLY A 113 -11.75 -1.73 -13.93
CA GLY A 113 -11.45 -3.03 -13.30
C GLY A 113 -10.20 -3.12 -12.42
N PHE A 114 -9.96 -4.31 -11.86
CA PHE A 114 -8.76 -4.60 -11.06
C PHE A 114 -7.77 -5.51 -11.80
N ASN A 115 -6.47 -5.25 -11.64
CA ASN A 115 -5.38 -6.10 -12.14
C ASN A 115 -5.44 -6.41 -13.65
N ARG A 116 -5.96 -5.48 -14.46
CA ARG A 116 -5.98 -5.62 -15.91
C ARG A 116 -4.65 -5.17 -16.49
N SER A 117 -4.09 -5.95 -17.43
CA SER A 117 -2.86 -5.61 -18.14
C SER A 117 -1.70 -5.23 -17.21
N SER A 118 -1.52 -5.99 -16.11
CA SER A 118 -0.49 -5.80 -15.06
C SER A 118 -0.59 -4.55 -14.20
N LYS A 119 -1.68 -3.76 -14.31
CA LYS A 119 -1.94 -2.57 -13.49
C LYS A 119 -3.14 -2.79 -12.59
N LEU A 120 -3.06 -2.31 -11.35
CA LEU A 120 -4.19 -2.42 -10.41
C LEU A 120 -5.45 -1.72 -10.93
N LEU A 121 -5.33 -0.48 -11.41
CA LEU A 121 -6.43 0.26 -12.02
C LEU A 121 -6.04 0.73 -13.43
N THR A 122 -6.99 0.78 -14.35
CA THR A 122 -6.78 1.38 -15.66
C THR A 122 -7.76 2.54 -15.84
N LEU A 123 -7.28 3.70 -16.28
CA LEU A 123 -8.16 4.81 -16.65
C LEU A 123 -8.37 4.80 -18.15
N ASN A 124 -9.62 4.95 -18.58
CA ASN A 124 -9.96 5.22 -19.97
C ASN A 124 -9.88 6.73 -20.23
N PRO A 125 -8.86 7.21 -20.94
CA PRO A 125 -8.70 8.64 -21.17
C PRO A 125 -9.61 9.16 -22.29
N ASP A 126 -10.28 8.31 -23.07
CA ASP A 126 -11.05 8.73 -24.25
C ASP A 126 -12.12 9.76 -23.90
N LEU A 127 -12.81 9.58 -22.76
CA LEU A 127 -13.80 10.53 -22.26
C LEU A 127 -13.18 11.89 -21.94
N LEU A 128 -11.96 11.91 -21.42
CA LEU A 128 -11.24 13.15 -21.11
C LEU A 128 -10.72 13.81 -22.40
N LEU A 129 -10.14 13.06 -23.34
CA LEU A 129 -9.59 13.60 -24.59
C LEU A 129 -10.68 14.20 -25.51
N ALA A 130 -11.92 13.73 -25.37
CA ALA A 130 -13.08 14.29 -26.05
C ALA A 130 -13.67 15.54 -25.37
N ASP A 131 -13.33 15.81 -24.11
CA ASP A 131 -13.93 16.88 -23.33
C ASP A 131 -13.52 18.29 -23.80
N ALA A 132 -14.47 19.22 -23.80
CA ALA A 132 -14.28 20.58 -24.30
C ALA A 132 -13.43 21.44 -23.35
N ASP A 133 -13.60 21.31 -22.04
CA ASP A 133 -12.71 21.95 -21.07
C ASP A 133 -11.29 21.42 -21.27
N PHE A 134 -11.17 20.15 -21.71
CA PHE A 134 -9.88 19.53 -21.95
C PHE A 134 -9.12 20.09 -23.11
N ARG A 135 -9.80 20.13 -24.24
CA ARG A 135 -9.23 20.69 -25.45
C ARG A 135 -8.88 22.16 -25.24
N LYS A 136 -9.67 22.90 -24.47
CA LYS A 136 -9.37 24.29 -24.12
C LYS A 136 -8.10 24.42 -23.27
N TRP A 137 -7.94 23.61 -22.22
CA TRP A 137 -6.72 23.61 -21.42
C TRP A 137 -5.50 23.21 -22.25
N LEU A 138 -5.59 22.13 -23.03
CA LEU A 138 -4.48 21.65 -23.87
C LEU A 138 -4.07 22.69 -24.90
N THR A 139 -5.04 23.37 -25.52
CA THR A 139 -4.78 24.48 -26.46
C THR A 139 -4.01 25.61 -25.77
N ALA A 140 -4.43 26.01 -24.58
CA ALA A 140 -3.75 27.05 -23.81
C ALA A 140 -2.33 26.63 -23.41
N GLU A 141 -2.12 25.38 -22.98
CA GLU A 141 -0.77 24.86 -22.69
C GLU A 141 0.13 24.84 -23.92
N ILE A 142 -0.42 24.47 -25.08
CA ILE A 142 0.32 24.52 -26.35
C ILE A 142 0.73 25.97 -26.66
N ASP A 143 -0.18 26.92 -26.51
CA ASP A 143 0.07 28.34 -26.82
C ASP A 143 1.08 29.01 -25.88
N TRP A 144 0.99 28.74 -24.59
CA TRP A 144 1.79 29.43 -23.58
C TRP A 144 3.11 28.73 -23.28
N SER A 145 3.12 27.40 -23.38
CA SER A 145 4.18 26.60 -22.82
C SER A 145 5.02 25.94 -23.92
N VAL A 146 4.42 25.35 -24.95
CA VAL A 146 5.16 24.56 -25.94
C VAL A 146 6.07 25.45 -26.80
N SER A 147 7.36 25.10 -26.86
CA SER A 147 8.33 25.88 -27.63
C SER A 147 8.04 25.80 -29.12
N MET A 148 8.11 26.94 -29.82
CA MET A 148 8.05 26.98 -31.28
C MET A 148 9.21 26.20 -31.94
N ALA A 149 10.25 25.82 -31.19
CA ALA A 149 11.32 24.95 -31.69
C ALA A 149 10.90 23.46 -31.76
N THR A 150 9.80 23.05 -31.12
CA THR A 150 9.35 21.64 -31.10
C THR A 150 9.10 21.08 -32.50
N ASN A 151 9.80 20.01 -32.88
CA ASN A 151 9.62 19.29 -34.14
C ASN A 151 9.55 17.77 -33.96
N LEU A 152 9.64 17.28 -32.72
CA LEU A 152 9.47 15.88 -32.34
C LEU A 152 8.45 15.77 -31.21
N ILE A 153 7.49 14.87 -31.39
CA ILE A 153 6.60 14.37 -30.34
C ILE A 153 6.96 12.91 -30.10
N VAL A 154 7.25 12.57 -28.84
CA VAL A 154 7.49 11.19 -28.41
C VAL A 154 6.37 10.80 -27.46
N TYR A 155 5.59 9.76 -27.79
CA TYR A 155 4.53 9.27 -26.91
C TYR A 155 4.86 7.90 -26.31
N ALA A 156 4.40 7.64 -25.09
CA ALA A 156 4.51 6.31 -24.48
C ALA A 156 3.78 5.25 -25.31
N ASP A 157 4.26 3.99 -25.32
CA ASP A 157 3.74 2.89 -26.15
C ASP A 157 2.36 2.36 -25.68
N ASP A 158 1.38 3.24 -25.52
CA ASP A 158 -0.01 2.93 -25.21
C ASP A 158 -0.98 3.75 -26.07
N ASP A 159 -2.16 3.18 -26.35
CA ASP A 159 -3.16 3.77 -27.25
C ASP A 159 -3.63 5.17 -26.80
N GLY A 160 -3.77 5.38 -25.50
CA GLY A 160 -4.22 6.66 -24.97
C GLY A 160 -3.15 7.75 -25.12
N SER A 161 -1.87 7.41 -24.90
CA SER A 161 -0.74 8.33 -25.12
C SER A 161 -0.53 8.62 -26.60
N LYS A 162 -0.74 7.64 -27.48
CA LYS A 162 -0.75 7.84 -28.94
C LYS A 162 -1.81 8.86 -29.36
N LYS A 163 -3.07 8.66 -28.94
CA LYS A 163 -4.17 9.60 -29.20
C LYS A 163 -3.86 11.01 -28.70
N LEU A 164 -3.28 11.14 -27.50
CA LEU A 164 -2.84 12.44 -26.97
C LEU A 164 -1.76 13.08 -27.86
N GLY A 165 -0.77 12.30 -28.30
CA GLY A 165 0.29 12.77 -29.20
C GLY A 165 -0.26 13.22 -30.56
N GLU A 166 -1.21 12.49 -31.13
CA GLU A 166 -1.90 12.84 -32.39
C GLU A 166 -2.71 14.12 -32.24
N VAL A 167 -3.49 14.27 -31.16
CA VAL A 167 -4.25 15.51 -30.87
C VAL A 167 -3.31 16.70 -30.69
N ALA A 168 -2.20 16.53 -29.97
CA ALA A 168 -1.20 17.59 -29.82
C ALA A 168 -0.56 17.96 -31.17
N ASN A 169 -0.24 16.96 -32.00
CA ASN A 169 0.31 17.17 -33.33
C ASN A 169 -0.65 17.96 -34.24
N GLU A 170 -1.94 17.59 -34.24
CA GLU A 170 -2.99 18.29 -34.98
C GLU A 170 -3.08 19.75 -34.56
N MET A 171 -3.15 20.02 -33.25
CA MET A 171 -3.23 21.39 -32.71
C MET A 171 -2.00 22.22 -33.05
N LEU A 172 -0.80 21.65 -32.97
CA LEU A 172 0.44 22.32 -33.33
C LEU A 172 0.53 22.61 -34.84
N SER A 173 0.14 21.63 -35.67
CA SER A 173 0.14 21.76 -37.14
C SER A 173 -0.84 22.83 -37.63
N GLN A 174 -2.03 22.91 -37.02
CA GLN A 174 -3.02 23.95 -37.32
C GLN A 174 -2.51 25.35 -36.99
N LYS A 175 -1.74 25.49 -35.89
CA LYS A 175 -1.24 26.79 -35.42
C LYS A 175 0.01 27.26 -36.13
N TRP A 176 0.95 26.36 -36.40
CA TRP A 176 2.25 26.71 -37.00
C TRP A 176 2.26 26.59 -38.52
N GLY A 177 1.22 25.99 -39.11
CA GLY A 177 1.05 25.83 -40.54
C GLY A 177 1.93 24.74 -41.15
N ALA A 178 1.78 24.55 -42.47
CA ALA A 178 2.48 23.49 -43.22
C ALA A 178 4.00 23.69 -43.35
N THR A 179 4.53 24.84 -42.91
CA THR A 179 5.97 25.17 -43.00
C THR A 179 6.80 24.40 -41.99
N LYS A 180 6.20 23.83 -40.94
CA LYS A 180 6.93 23.07 -39.92
C LYS A 180 6.43 21.63 -39.82
N SER A 181 7.28 20.70 -40.25
CA SER A 181 7.02 19.27 -40.07
C SER A 181 7.30 18.86 -38.62
N ILE A 182 6.30 18.26 -37.97
CA ILE A 182 6.41 17.70 -36.63
C ILE A 182 6.31 16.18 -36.77
N ARG A 183 7.36 15.47 -36.38
CA ARG A 183 7.38 14.00 -36.36
C ARG A 183 6.73 13.53 -35.05
N CYS A 184 5.80 12.59 -35.13
CA CYS A 184 5.18 11.96 -33.96
C CYS A 184 5.56 10.48 -33.94
N VAL A 185 6.29 10.04 -32.92
CA VAL A 185 6.82 8.66 -32.81
C VAL A 185 6.46 8.01 -31.48
N PRO A 186 6.21 6.69 -31.47
CA PRO A 186 6.16 5.93 -30.23
C PRO A 186 7.57 5.85 -29.60
N TYR A 187 7.63 5.67 -28.28
CA TYR A 187 8.91 5.55 -27.57
C TYR A 187 9.74 4.35 -28.04
N SER A 188 9.10 3.23 -28.38
CA SER A 188 9.76 2.06 -28.98
C SER A 188 10.52 2.33 -30.28
N GLU A 189 10.22 3.43 -30.98
CA GLU A 189 10.91 3.85 -32.21
C GLU A 189 11.87 5.04 -32.00
N LEU A 190 12.16 5.40 -30.74
CA LEU A 190 12.99 6.56 -30.41
C LEU A 190 14.41 6.45 -30.98
N ASP A 191 14.97 5.24 -31.02
CA ASP A 191 16.31 4.97 -31.56
C ASP A 191 16.41 5.17 -33.08
N GLN A 192 15.26 5.22 -33.78
CA GLN A 192 15.17 5.45 -35.22
C GLN A 192 15.02 6.94 -35.57
N VAL A 193 15.16 7.82 -34.56
CA VAL A 193 15.09 9.27 -34.76
C VAL A 193 16.48 9.81 -35.02
N ASP A 194 16.62 10.59 -36.10
CA ASP A 194 17.82 11.37 -36.35
C ASP A 194 17.80 12.64 -35.47
N PHE A 195 18.52 12.57 -34.35
CA PHE A 195 18.57 13.63 -33.35
C PHE A 195 19.37 14.87 -33.78
N GLU A 196 20.15 14.81 -34.86
CA GLU A 196 20.82 16.00 -35.42
C GLU A 196 19.80 17.00 -35.97
N THR A 197 18.63 16.52 -36.39
CA THR A 197 17.54 17.34 -36.93
C THR A 197 16.56 17.85 -35.87
N VAL A 198 16.68 17.41 -34.61
CA VAL A 198 15.71 17.70 -33.55
C VAL A 198 16.03 19.04 -32.89
N SER A 199 15.06 19.96 -32.91
CA SER A 199 15.17 21.31 -32.35
C SER A 199 14.30 21.53 -31.11
N GLY A 200 13.40 20.59 -30.79
CA GLY A 200 12.64 20.58 -29.55
C GLY A 200 11.74 19.37 -29.44
N VAL A 201 11.47 18.95 -28.20
CA VAL A 201 10.74 17.70 -27.92
C VAL A 201 9.53 17.95 -27.03
N LEU A 202 8.39 17.39 -27.44
CA LEU A 202 7.22 17.21 -26.59
C LEU A 202 7.06 15.72 -26.28
N VAL A 203 7.22 15.34 -25.02
CA VAL A 203 6.97 13.99 -24.54
C VAL A 203 5.52 13.90 -24.06
N ALA A 204 4.74 12.95 -24.57
CA ALA A 204 3.33 12.78 -24.24
C ALA A 204 3.07 11.44 -23.54
N THR A 205 2.50 11.51 -22.34
CA THR A 205 1.88 10.35 -21.68
C THR A 205 0.50 10.74 -21.19
N VAL A 206 -0.53 9.96 -21.49
CA VAL A 206 -1.89 10.36 -21.11
C VAL A 206 -2.15 10.21 -19.61
N VAL A 207 -1.68 9.10 -19.03
CA VAL A 207 -1.80 8.78 -17.59
C VAL A 207 -0.42 8.47 -17.04
N ALA A 208 0.07 9.35 -16.16
CA ALA A 208 1.31 9.16 -15.43
C ALA A 208 1.03 8.69 -13.99
N ARG A 209 1.73 7.64 -13.57
CA ARG A 209 1.79 7.18 -12.18
C ARG A 209 3.00 7.85 -11.51
N ASP A 210 3.96 7.07 -11.02
CA ASP A 210 5.25 7.61 -10.55
C ASP A 210 6.21 8.00 -11.69
N GLY A 211 5.73 7.86 -12.93
CA GLY A 211 6.38 8.34 -14.15
C GLY A 211 7.53 7.47 -14.64
N GLY A 212 7.50 6.15 -14.42
CA GLY A 212 8.55 5.23 -14.91
C GLY A 212 8.89 5.46 -16.39
N ILE A 213 7.88 5.39 -17.27
CA ILE A 213 8.05 5.64 -18.71
C ILE A 213 8.56 7.06 -19.03
N LEU A 214 8.10 8.09 -18.30
CA LEU A 214 8.59 9.46 -18.47
C LEU A 214 10.06 9.58 -18.09
N ARG A 215 10.50 8.87 -17.04
CA ARG A 215 11.90 8.85 -16.60
C ARG A 215 12.79 8.14 -17.61
N GLU A 216 12.31 7.03 -18.17
CA GLU A 216 12.99 6.29 -19.23
C GLU A 216 13.17 7.16 -20.48
N ILE A 217 12.08 7.71 -21.03
CA ILE A 217 12.14 8.65 -22.16
C ILE A 217 13.09 9.82 -21.84
N SER A 218 13.00 10.41 -20.64
CA SER A 218 13.86 11.51 -20.22
C SER A 218 15.34 11.13 -20.18
N ARG A 219 15.67 9.92 -19.70
CA ARG A 219 17.04 9.40 -19.66
C ARG A 219 17.59 9.21 -21.06
N ASP A 220 16.83 8.62 -21.96
CA ASP A 220 17.29 8.30 -23.30
C ASP A 220 17.43 9.57 -24.14
N LEU A 221 16.50 10.52 -24.01
CA LEU A 221 16.67 11.87 -24.57
C LEU A 221 17.91 12.59 -24.02
N ARG A 222 18.38 12.33 -22.80
CA ARG A 222 19.65 12.92 -22.32
C ARG A 222 20.86 12.28 -22.98
N ALA A 223 20.77 11.02 -23.40
CA ALA A 223 21.84 10.34 -24.13
C ALA A 223 21.89 10.80 -25.59
N TYR A 224 20.74 11.06 -26.20
CA TYR A 224 20.64 11.33 -27.64
C TYR A 224 20.78 12.80 -28.05
N MET A 225 20.50 13.74 -27.15
CA MET A 225 20.50 15.17 -27.49
C MET A 225 21.04 16.05 -26.37
N ASP A 226 21.58 17.20 -26.77
CA ASP A 226 22.14 18.20 -25.87
C ASP A 226 21.09 18.78 -24.91
N ALA A 227 21.55 19.24 -23.74
CA ALA A 227 20.70 19.78 -22.71
C ALA A 227 20.02 21.11 -23.10
N THR A 228 20.58 21.85 -24.05
CA THR A 228 20.04 23.12 -24.56
C THR A 228 18.80 22.98 -25.42
N VAL A 229 18.54 21.78 -25.96
CA VAL A 229 17.32 21.49 -26.72
C VAL A 229 16.12 21.52 -25.78
N PRO A 230 15.10 22.37 -26.03
CA PRO A 230 13.95 22.49 -25.16
C PRO A 230 13.11 21.21 -25.14
N ARG A 231 12.79 20.76 -23.93
CA ARG A 231 11.97 19.56 -23.69
C ARG A 231 10.76 19.94 -22.85
N ARG A 232 9.62 19.34 -23.15
CA ARG A 232 8.42 19.45 -22.34
C ARG A 232 7.76 18.09 -22.19
N PHE A 233 7.34 17.80 -20.97
CA PHE A 233 6.61 16.59 -20.64
C PHE A 233 5.15 16.95 -20.41
N LEU A 234 4.27 16.34 -21.19
CA LEU A 234 2.83 16.47 -21.11
C LEU A 234 2.27 15.20 -20.48
N ALA A 235 1.74 15.35 -19.26
CA ALA A 235 1.12 14.28 -18.48
C ALA A 235 -0.22 14.77 -17.91
N PRO A 236 -1.31 14.79 -18.71
CA PRO A 236 -2.54 15.44 -18.30
C PRO A 236 -3.19 14.80 -17.06
N ILE A 237 -3.12 13.48 -16.93
CA ILE A 237 -3.64 12.74 -15.78
C ILE A 237 -2.47 12.19 -14.95
N GLY A 238 -2.45 12.52 -13.67
CA GLY A 238 -1.52 11.98 -12.67
C GLY A 238 -2.26 11.15 -11.63
N ILE A 239 -1.86 9.89 -11.45
CA ILE A 239 -2.30 9.01 -10.34
C ILE A 239 -1.09 8.41 -9.63
N PRO A 240 -0.23 9.24 -9.03
CA PRO A 240 0.99 8.80 -8.37
C PRO A 240 0.70 8.02 -7.10
N GLN A 241 1.71 7.35 -6.55
CA GLN A 241 1.58 6.71 -5.25
C GLN A 241 1.43 7.72 -4.11
N SER A 242 2.11 8.86 -4.22
CA SER A 242 2.09 9.93 -3.21
C SER A 242 2.28 11.31 -3.84
N ALA A 243 1.86 12.36 -3.13
CA ALA A 243 2.14 13.75 -3.54
C ALA A 243 3.66 14.01 -3.61
N ARG A 244 4.43 13.41 -2.68
CA ARG A 244 5.90 13.46 -2.69
C ARG A 244 6.49 12.82 -3.95
N ALA A 245 6.05 11.62 -4.32
CA ALA A 245 6.56 10.93 -5.52
C ALA A 245 6.33 11.77 -6.80
N TRP A 246 5.18 12.43 -6.88
CA TRP A 246 4.85 13.33 -7.99
C TRP A 246 5.75 14.57 -8.04
N ALA A 247 6.02 15.20 -6.89
CA ALA A 247 6.92 16.35 -6.81
C ALA A 247 8.37 15.98 -7.19
N LEU A 248 8.82 14.78 -6.81
CA LEU A 248 10.12 14.25 -7.21
C LEU A 248 10.18 13.96 -8.70
N LEU A 249 9.13 13.37 -9.28
CA LEU A 249 9.03 13.15 -10.72
C LEU A 249 9.16 14.46 -11.49
N LYS A 250 8.39 15.50 -11.11
CA LYS A 250 8.50 16.82 -11.75
C LYS A 250 9.91 17.36 -11.70
N THR A 251 10.52 17.33 -10.51
CA THR A 251 11.90 17.78 -10.31
C THR A 251 12.88 17.03 -11.20
N PHE A 252 12.74 15.71 -11.29
CA PHE A 252 13.59 14.85 -12.12
C PHE A 252 13.46 15.18 -13.62
N LEU A 253 12.24 15.44 -14.08
CA LEU A 253 11.97 15.72 -15.50
C LEU A 253 12.36 17.15 -15.88
N MET A 254 12.16 18.12 -14.99
CA MET A 254 12.35 19.54 -15.27
C MET A 254 13.82 19.98 -15.15
N LYS A 255 14.58 19.41 -14.22
CA LYS A 255 15.98 19.80 -13.99
C LYS A 255 16.92 19.27 -15.08
N ASN A 256 17.82 20.16 -15.51
CA ASN A 256 18.88 19.87 -16.47
C ASN A 256 20.13 20.75 -16.16
N PRO A 257 21.28 20.50 -16.82
CA PRO A 257 22.53 21.23 -16.55
C PRO A 257 22.54 22.72 -16.96
N THR A 258 21.50 23.21 -17.64
CA THR A 258 21.41 24.60 -18.11
C THR A 258 20.68 25.48 -17.08
N PRO A 259 20.81 26.82 -17.15
CA PRO A 259 20.05 27.71 -16.28
C PRO A 259 18.54 27.74 -16.58
N ARG A 260 18.07 27.09 -17.66
CA ARG A 260 16.65 27.01 -18.01
C ARG A 260 16.10 25.65 -17.63
N GLU A 261 14.91 25.60 -17.04
CA GLU A 261 14.22 24.34 -16.76
C GLU A 261 13.44 23.83 -17.98
N TYR A 262 13.29 22.51 -18.07
CA TYR A 262 12.33 21.90 -18.98
C TYR A 262 10.90 22.09 -18.48
N GLY A 263 9.93 21.98 -19.38
CA GLY A 263 8.52 22.14 -19.05
C GLY A 263 7.85 20.86 -18.56
N PHE A 264 6.88 20.99 -17.66
CA PHE A 264 5.97 19.90 -17.29
C PHE A 264 4.53 20.43 -17.22
N SER A 265 3.64 19.87 -18.03
CA SER A 265 2.22 20.24 -18.09
C SER A 265 1.37 19.11 -17.53
N ASN A 266 0.59 19.41 -16.50
CA ASN A 266 -0.35 18.48 -15.87
C ASN A 266 -1.64 19.19 -15.52
N TRP A 267 -2.75 18.51 -15.75
CA TRP A 267 -4.06 19.03 -15.41
C TRP A 267 -4.59 18.41 -14.13
N LEU A 268 -4.87 17.11 -14.16
CA LEU A 268 -5.44 16.38 -13.05
C LEU A 268 -4.35 15.56 -12.40
N CYS A 269 -4.33 15.56 -11.07
CA CYS A 269 -3.37 14.79 -10.29
C CYS A 269 -4.04 14.39 -9.00
N LEU A 270 -4.12 13.10 -8.70
CA LEU A 270 -4.71 12.58 -7.49
C LEU A 270 -3.91 11.36 -7.04
N PRO A 271 -3.10 11.49 -5.97
CA PRO A 271 -2.42 10.34 -5.41
C PRO A 271 -3.40 9.27 -4.93
N ILE A 272 -3.08 7.99 -5.18
CA ILE A 272 -3.96 6.85 -4.83
C ILE A 272 -3.27 5.75 -4.04
N GLY A 273 -2.00 5.94 -3.66
CA GLY A 273 -1.22 4.92 -2.97
C GLY A 273 -0.56 3.92 -3.92
N ASP A 274 0.08 2.90 -3.34
CA ASP A 274 0.82 1.88 -4.09
C ASP A 274 -0.11 1.08 -5.01
N ASP A 275 0.33 0.92 -6.24
CA ASP A 275 -0.33 0.22 -7.34
C ASP A 275 0.52 -0.94 -7.86
N GLY A 276 1.52 -1.37 -7.09
CA GLY A 276 2.46 -2.41 -7.43
C GLY A 276 1.84 -3.79 -7.66
N LYS A 277 2.68 -4.70 -8.15
CA LYS A 277 2.30 -6.10 -8.46
C LYS A 277 1.90 -6.90 -7.22
N GLN A 278 2.44 -6.55 -6.04
CA GLN A 278 2.09 -7.16 -4.76
C GLN A 278 0.98 -6.36 -4.06
N ASN A 279 -0.26 -6.62 -4.45
CA ASN A 279 -1.45 -5.99 -3.87
C ASN A 279 -2.36 -7.02 -3.17
N ALA A 280 -3.46 -6.54 -2.58
CA ALA A 280 -4.37 -7.37 -1.80
C ALA A 280 -4.98 -8.55 -2.59
N TRP A 281 -5.13 -8.46 -3.92
CA TRP A 281 -5.57 -9.58 -4.75
C TRP A 281 -4.47 -10.62 -4.92
N SER A 282 -3.25 -10.19 -5.24
CA SER A 282 -2.12 -11.11 -5.39
C SER A 282 -1.79 -11.87 -4.10
N ARG A 283 -1.93 -11.21 -2.93
CA ARG A 283 -1.76 -11.88 -1.62
C ARG A 283 -2.82 -12.94 -1.39
N LEU A 284 -4.07 -12.66 -1.75
CA LEU A 284 -5.18 -13.60 -1.61
C LEU A 284 -5.00 -14.83 -2.51
N LEU A 285 -4.61 -14.62 -3.78
CA LEU A 285 -4.28 -15.72 -4.70
C LEU A 285 -3.16 -16.60 -4.13
N THR A 286 -2.11 -15.98 -3.56
CA THR A 286 -1.00 -16.72 -2.94
C THR A 286 -1.48 -17.60 -1.77
N VAL A 287 -2.36 -17.09 -0.92
CA VAL A 287 -2.92 -17.84 0.22
C VAL A 287 -3.83 -18.97 -0.26
N ALA A 288 -4.68 -18.73 -1.25
CA ALA A 288 -5.55 -19.75 -1.83
C ALA A 288 -4.74 -20.89 -2.46
N SER A 289 -3.72 -20.58 -3.27
CA SER A 289 -2.85 -21.59 -3.87
C SER A 289 -2.08 -22.41 -2.82
N ALA A 290 -1.63 -21.81 -1.72
CA ALA A 290 -0.98 -22.54 -0.62
C ALA A 290 -1.93 -23.53 0.06
N GLY A 291 -3.23 -23.22 0.07
CA GLY A 291 -4.32 -24.05 0.59
C GLY A 291 -4.41 -25.43 -0.03
N GLN A 292 -4.22 -25.53 -1.36
CA GLN A 292 -4.43 -26.76 -2.14
C GLN A 292 -3.26 -27.76 -2.13
N VAL A 293 -2.07 -27.35 -1.66
CA VAL A 293 -0.84 -28.14 -1.80
C VAL A 293 -0.58 -29.09 -0.62
N ASP A 294 -1.11 -28.77 0.57
CA ASP A 294 -0.76 -29.49 1.80
C ASP A 294 -1.96 -29.53 2.76
N ASP A 295 -2.27 -30.73 3.25
CA ASP A 295 -3.39 -31.00 4.16
C ASP A 295 -2.96 -30.90 5.64
N VAL A 296 -1.71 -30.50 5.89
CA VAL A 296 -1.14 -30.29 7.23
C VAL A 296 -1.49 -28.90 7.79
N GLY A 297 -1.77 -28.86 9.09
CA GLY A 297 -1.94 -27.62 9.86
C GLY A 297 -3.39 -27.16 10.04
N PHE A 298 -4.37 -27.90 9.48
CA PHE A 298 -5.79 -27.64 9.69
C PHE A 298 -6.34 -28.29 10.97
N THR A 299 -7.43 -27.73 11.52
CA THR A 299 -8.11 -28.29 12.68
C THR A 299 -8.76 -29.64 12.40
N SER A 300 -8.71 -30.55 13.36
CA SER A 300 -9.44 -31.82 13.34
C SER A 300 -10.94 -31.67 13.68
N LYS A 301 -11.38 -30.45 14.06
CA LYS A 301 -12.80 -30.16 14.38
C LYS A 301 -13.72 -30.22 13.16
N VAL A 302 -13.18 -30.03 11.95
CA VAL A 302 -13.93 -30.09 10.68
C VAL A 302 -13.63 -31.41 10.01
N ALA A 303 -14.66 -32.12 9.58
CA ALA A 303 -14.51 -33.40 8.88
C ALA A 303 -13.67 -33.20 7.61
N GLU A 304 -12.75 -34.12 7.35
CA GLU A 304 -11.79 -34.04 6.23
C GLU A 304 -12.48 -33.75 4.89
N LYS A 305 -13.59 -34.43 4.59
CA LYS A 305 -14.37 -34.19 3.38
C LYS A 305 -14.87 -32.74 3.27
N VAL A 306 -15.49 -32.23 4.34
CA VAL A 306 -16.01 -30.86 4.40
C VAL A 306 -14.88 -29.83 4.29
N ARG A 307 -13.73 -30.12 4.90
CA ARG A 307 -12.53 -29.28 4.81
C ARG A 307 -12.06 -29.15 3.37
N HIS A 308 -11.87 -30.26 2.67
CA HIS A 308 -11.41 -30.25 1.27
C HIS A 308 -12.39 -29.49 0.38
N GLU A 309 -13.68 -29.82 0.44
CA GLU A 309 -14.73 -29.15 -0.32
C GLU A 309 -14.74 -27.63 -0.05
N ALA A 310 -14.63 -27.20 1.21
CA ALA A 310 -14.62 -25.78 1.57
C ALA A 310 -13.36 -25.03 1.06
N ILE A 311 -12.18 -25.68 1.07
CA ILE A 311 -10.93 -25.08 0.56
C ILE A 311 -10.98 -24.96 -0.97
N ASP A 312 -11.53 -25.96 -1.66
CA ASP A 312 -11.71 -25.93 -3.11
C ASP A 312 -12.68 -24.81 -3.49
N GLU A 313 -13.84 -24.72 -2.84
CA GLU A 313 -14.81 -23.63 -3.06
C GLU A 313 -14.21 -22.25 -2.82
N ALA A 314 -13.39 -22.09 -1.77
CA ALA A 314 -12.72 -20.82 -1.50
C ALA A 314 -11.68 -20.47 -2.57
N THR A 315 -10.95 -21.46 -3.06
CA THR A 315 -9.89 -21.25 -4.06
C THR A 315 -10.48 -20.93 -5.43
N GLU A 316 -11.50 -21.67 -5.85
CA GLU A 316 -12.24 -21.41 -7.08
C GLU A 316 -12.84 -20.00 -7.08
N LEU A 317 -13.49 -19.62 -5.98
CA LEU A 317 -14.05 -18.27 -5.81
C LEU A 317 -13.00 -17.17 -5.94
N VAL A 318 -11.82 -17.35 -5.31
CA VAL A 318 -10.72 -16.40 -5.37
C VAL A 318 -10.18 -16.24 -6.80
N GLU A 319 -10.03 -17.35 -7.53
CA GLU A 319 -9.60 -17.33 -8.93
C GLU A 319 -10.62 -16.67 -9.85
N GLU A 320 -11.91 -16.96 -9.68
CA GLU A 320 -13.00 -16.34 -10.43
C GLU A 320 -13.03 -14.82 -10.22
N HIS A 321 -12.77 -14.37 -8.99
CA HIS A 321 -12.86 -12.97 -8.58
C HIS A 321 -11.50 -12.25 -8.54
N LYS A 322 -10.45 -12.75 -9.19
CA LYS A 322 -9.12 -12.10 -9.19
C LYS A 322 -9.07 -10.69 -9.80
N HIS A 323 -10.12 -10.31 -10.53
CA HIS A 323 -10.29 -9.00 -11.16
C HIS A 323 -11.45 -8.17 -10.57
N ASN A 324 -12.08 -8.62 -9.47
CA ASN A 324 -13.24 -8.01 -8.80
C ASN A 324 -13.12 -8.13 -7.27
N PHE A 325 -14.04 -7.54 -6.51
CA PHE A 325 -14.20 -7.95 -5.10
C PHE A 325 -14.86 -9.33 -5.02
N LEU A 326 -14.69 -10.01 -3.89
CA LEU A 326 -15.44 -11.21 -3.56
C LEU A 326 -16.94 -10.88 -3.48
N PRO A 327 -17.81 -11.76 -3.95
CA PRO A 327 -19.23 -11.49 -4.07
C PRO A 327 -19.94 -11.61 -2.72
N LYS A 328 -21.23 -11.30 -2.71
CA LYS A 328 -22.12 -11.62 -1.59
C LYS A 328 -22.33 -13.13 -1.48
N HIS A 329 -23.02 -13.56 -0.42
CA HIS A 329 -23.43 -14.97 -0.26
C HIS A 329 -24.26 -15.51 -1.43
N ASP A 330 -25.08 -14.68 -2.08
CA ASP A 330 -25.89 -15.08 -3.24
C ASP A 330 -25.13 -15.05 -4.58
N GLY A 331 -23.82 -14.78 -4.56
CA GLY A 331 -22.98 -14.65 -5.74
C GLY A 331 -23.09 -13.31 -6.47
N SER A 332 -24.01 -12.42 -6.06
CA SER A 332 -24.13 -11.10 -6.67
C SER A 332 -23.00 -10.16 -6.24
N ALA A 333 -22.68 -9.18 -7.10
CA ALA A 333 -21.61 -8.23 -6.84
C ALA A 333 -21.97 -7.27 -5.68
N LEU A 334 -20.95 -6.86 -4.92
CA LEU A 334 -21.09 -5.77 -3.94
C LEU A 334 -21.45 -4.46 -4.67
N ALA A 335 -22.45 -3.76 -4.15
CA ALA A 335 -22.92 -2.49 -4.71
C ALA A 335 -23.04 -1.44 -3.60
N LEU A 336 -23.03 -0.17 -4.02
CA LEU A 336 -23.19 0.97 -3.14
C LEU A 336 -24.70 1.25 -2.96
N SER A 337 -25.12 1.60 -1.74
CA SER A 337 -26.46 2.16 -1.53
C SER A 337 -26.47 3.66 -1.84
N ASP A 338 -27.63 4.29 -1.72
CA ASP A 338 -27.73 5.74 -1.95
C ASP A 338 -27.01 6.53 -0.86
N GLY A 339 -26.34 7.62 -1.25
CA GLY A 339 -25.83 8.62 -0.31
C GLY A 339 -24.42 8.36 0.23
N PHE A 340 -23.47 8.03 -0.65
CA PHE A 340 -22.07 7.93 -0.25
C PHE A 340 -21.42 9.30 0.00
N LEU A 341 -20.76 9.43 1.16
CA LEU A 341 -20.18 10.66 1.70
C LEU A 341 -19.27 11.43 0.73
N PHE A 342 -18.47 10.74 -0.08
CA PHE A 342 -17.48 11.34 -0.98
C PHE A 342 -18.01 11.54 -2.41
N PHE A 343 -19.29 11.24 -2.66
CA PHE A 343 -19.93 11.52 -3.94
C PHE A 343 -20.80 12.77 -3.81
N ASP A 344 -20.52 13.77 -4.66
CA ASP A 344 -21.37 14.94 -4.77
C ASP A 344 -22.77 14.48 -5.23
N PRO A 345 -23.86 14.76 -4.47
CA PRO A 345 -25.22 14.35 -4.83
C PRO A 345 -25.70 14.86 -6.19
N SER A 346 -25.11 15.95 -6.68
CA SER A 346 -25.42 16.52 -8.01
C SER A 346 -24.65 15.86 -9.16
N SER A 347 -23.58 15.11 -8.84
CA SER A 347 -22.75 14.43 -9.84
C SER A 347 -23.42 13.16 -10.38
N ASN A 348 -22.90 12.63 -11.49
CA ASN A 348 -23.41 11.38 -12.06
C ASN A 348 -23.24 10.20 -11.09
N VAL A 349 -22.10 10.13 -10.39
CA VAL A 349 -21.83 9.07 -9.40
C VAL A 349 -22.72 9.19 -8.15
N GLY A 350 -23.08 10.41 -7.75
CA GLY A 350 -23.98 10.64 -6.61
C GLY A 350 -25.45 10.34 -6.94
N ARG A 351 -25.88 10.63 -8.17
CA ARG A 351 -27.27 10.40 -8.62
C ARG A 351 -27.59 8.93 -8.92
N ASP A 352 -26.58 8.12 -9.22
CA ASP A 352 -26.74 6.72 -9.63
C ASP A 352 -25.77 5.80 -8.88
N CYS A 353 -25.73 5.96 -7.55
CA CYS A 353 -24.83 5.22 -6.65
C CYS A 353 -24.84 3.70 -6.89
N PRO A 354 -26.01 3.02 -7.06
CA PRO A 354 -26.05 1.57 -7.26
C PRO A 354 -25.36 1.07 -8.52
N ASN A 355 -25.27 1.89 -9.57
CA ASN A 355 -24.63 1.53 -10.83
C ASN A 355 -23.17 2.03 -10.93
N VAL A 356 -22.64 2.66 -9.88
CA VAL A 356 -21.24 3.07 -9.86
C VAL A 356 -20.34 1.83 -9.85
N PRO A 357 -19.37 1.72 -10.78
CA PRO A 357 -18.44 0.59 -10.81
C PRO A 357 -17.65 0.45 -9.49
N GLN A 358 -17.45 -0.79 -9.05
CA GLN A 358 -16.64 -1.11 -7.86
C GLN A 358 -15.23 -0.51 -7.93
N SER A 359 -14.63 -0.43 -9.13
CA SER A 359 -13.35 0.21 -9.38
C SER A 359 -13.36 1.71 -9.08
N THR A 360 -14.47 2.41 -9.31
CA THR A 360 -14.64 3.83 -8.97
C THR A 360 -14.75 4.03 -7.46
N VAL A 361 -15.49 3.14 -6.78
CA VAL A 361 -15.59 3.16 -5.32
C VAL A 361 -14.22 2.91 -4.70
N PHE A 362 -13.51 1.88 -5.15
CA PHE A 362 -12.14 1.59 -4.71
C PHE A 362 -11.19 2.74 -4.98
N PHE A 363 -11.19 3.32 -6.19
CA PHE A 363 -10.35 4.47 -6.53
C PHE A 363 -10.60 5.65 -5.59
N THR A 364 -11.85 5.89 -5.23
CA THR A 364 -12.24 6.95 -4.29
C THR A 364 -11.67 6.68 -2.91
N ILE A 365 -11.86 5.47 -2.38
CA ILE A 365 -11.32 5.09 -1.06
C ILE A 365 -9.79 5.12 -1.05
N ALA A 366 -9.13 4.62 -2.10
CA ALA A 366 -7.68 4.66 -2.24
C ALA A 366 -7.14 6.10 -2.24
N ALA A 367 -7.80 7.02 -2.95
CA ALA A 367 -7.44 8.43 -2.96
C ALA A 367 -7.64 9.10 -1.58
N VAL A 368 -8.76 8.80 -0.91
CA VAL A 368 -9.05 9.32 0.44
C VAL A 368 -8.05 8.81 1.47
N LEU A 369 -7.73 7.50 1.45
CA LEU A 369 -6.73 6.91 2.34
C LEU A 369 -5.33 7.48 2.05
N GLN A 370 -4.98 7.66 0.78
CA GLN A 370 -3.69 8.25 0.44
C GLN A 370 -3.60 9.70 0.90
N PHE A 371 -4.67 10.49 0.76
CA PHE A 371 -4.73 11.84 1.32
C PHE A 371 -4.66 11.83 2.85
N ALA A 372 -5.29 10.85 3.53
CA ALA A 372 -5.17 10.68 4.97
C ALA A 372 -3.74 10.35 5.41
N ARG A 373 -2.99 9.55 4.64
CA ARG A 373 -1.56 9.27 4.92
C ARG A 373 -0.71 10.53 4.87
N GLU A 374 -0.99 11.42 3.92
CA GLU A 374 -0.24 12.66 3.69
C GLU A 374 -0.87 13.89 4.36
N HIS A 375 -1.85 13.70 5.26
CA HIS A 375 -2.60 14.81 5.83
C HIS A 375 -1.70 15.75 6.67
N ASP A 376 -1.88 17.06 6.53
CA ASP A 376 -1.04 18.06 7.22
C ASP A 376 -1.24 18.03 8.75
N ASP A 377 -2.48 17.88 9.20
CA ASP A 377 -2.84 17.69 10.61
C ASP A 377 -2.45 16.29 11.10
N HIS A 378 -1.63 16.22 12.16
CA HIS A 378 -1.18 14.97 12.78
C HIS A 378 -2.35 14.14 13.32
N GLU A 379 -3.41 14.77 13.84
CA GLU A 379 -4.56 14.05 14.41
C GLU A 379 -5.43 13.35 13.36
N LEU A 380 -5.26 13.72 12.09
CA LEU A 380 -5.97 13.15 10.94
C LEU A 380 -5.05 12.30 10.06
N ARG A 381 -3.77 12.20 10.41
CA ARG A 381 -2.76 11.55 9.60
C ARG A 381 -2.74 10.04 9.85
N LEU A 382 -2.92 9.25 8.78
CA LEU A 382 -2.86 7.79 8.79
C LEU A 382 -1.43 7.22 8.75
N GLN A 383 -0.44 8.05 8.40
CA GLN A 383 0.96 7.63 8.35
C GLN A 383 1.56 7.54 9.77
N PRO A 384 2.20 6.42 10.13
CA PRO A 384 2.88 6.27 11.43
C PRO A 384 4.10 7.17 11.54
N THR A 385 4.48 7.47 12.79
CA THR A 385 5.73 8.18 13.12
C THR A 385 6.67 7.23 13.87
N GLY A 386 7.94 7.61 14.03
CA GLY A 386 8.91 6.78 14.78
C GLY A 386 8.53 6.49 16.24
N TYR A 387 7.52 7.18 16.80
CA TYR A 387 7.10 7.06 18.19
C TYR A 387 5.63 6.62 18.37
N GLU A 388 4.85 6.58 17.29
CA GLU A 388 3.41 6.33 17.33
C GLU A 388 3.00 5.53 16.10
N SER A 389 2.51 4.31 16.30
CA SER A 389 1.82 3.52 15.29
C SER A 389 0.42 4.09 15.06
N VAL A 390 -0.12 3.86 13.88
CA VAL A 390 -1.43 4.39 13.47
C VAL A 390 -2.20 3.29 12.77
N VAL A 391 -3.49 3.18 13.09
CA VAL A 391 -4.42 2.22 12.50
C VAL A 391 -5.70 2.91 12.06
N LEU A 392 -6.38 2.33 11.08
CA LEU A 392 -7.72 2.73 10.71
C LEU A 392 -8.70 2.35 11.83
N SER A 393 -9.53 3.29 12.25
CA SER A 393 -10.51 3.03 13.30
C SER A 393 -11.50 1.93 12.90
N PRO A 394 -11.78 0.93 13.77
CA PRO A 394 -12.87 -0.03 13.54
C PRO A 394 -14.23 0.66 13.29
N GLU A 395 -14.40 1.88 13.81
CA GLU A 395 -15.59 2.71 13.58
C GLU A 395 -15.82 3.03 12.10
N CYS A 396 -14.78 3.05 11.26
CA CYS A 396 -14.93 3.22 9.81
C CYS A 396 -15.81 2.11 9.21
N PHE A 397 -15.66 0.86 9.64
CA PHE A 397 -16.47 -0.25 9.14
C PHE A 397 -17.92 -0.21 9.65
N LEU A 398 -18.16 0.44 10.80
CA LEU A 398 -19.51 0.66 11.32
C LEU A 398 -20.23 1.82 10.62
N ARG A 399 -19.50 2.89 10.29
CA ARG A 399 -20.05 4.10 9.64
C ARG A 399 -20.27 3.92 8.15
N PHE A 400 -19.35 3.24 7.47
CA PHE A 400 -19.47 2.87 6.07
C PHE A 400 -20.09 1.47 5.98
N ASN A 401 -21.41 1.42 6.17
CA ASN A 401 -22.19 0.19 6.24
C ASN A 401 -22.36 -0.52 4.88
N ASP A 402 -22.09 0.15 3.76
CA ASP A 402 -22.07 -0.49 2.46
C ASP A 402 -20.90 -1.46 2.34
N ASN A 403 -21.23 -2.70 2.02
CA ASN A 403 -20.27 -3.80 1.91
C ASN A 403 -19.16 -3.52 0.89
N VAL A 404 -19.45 -2.80 -0.21
CA VAL A 404 -18.44 -2.39 -1.20
C VAL A 404 -17.44 -1.38 -0.63
N LEU A 405 -17.86 -0.52 0.30
CA LEU A 405 -16.97 0.43 0.97
C LEU A 405 -16.06 -0.30 1.94
N GLN A 406 -16.61 -1.22 2.73
CA GLN A 406 -15.83 -2.07 3.64
C GLN A 406 -14.78 -2.88 2.88
N ALA A 407 -15.17 -3.54 1.78
CA ALA A 407 -14.25 -4.24 0.89
C ALA A 407 -13.16 -3.32 0.33
N SER A 408 -13.53 -2.11 -0.09
CA SER A 408 -12.59 -1.11 -0.59
C SER A 408 -11.56 -0.69 0.46
N PHE A 409 -11.98 -0.46 1.72
CA PHE A 409 -11.07 -0.18 2.82
C PHE A 409 -10.11 -1.35 3.07
N LEU A 410 -10.62 -2.57 3.17
CA LEU A 410 -9.80 -3.77 3.41
C LEU A 410 -8.71 -3.97 2.34
N ARG A 411 -9.03 -3.69 1.07
CA ARG A 411 -8.09 -3.87 -0.05
C ARG A 411 -7.15 -2.68 -0.25
N ALA A 412 -7.54 -1.47 0.12
CA ALA A 412 -6.76 -0.24 -0.11
C ALA A 412 -5.86 0.14 1.09
N CYS A 413 -6.15 -0.35 2.29
CA CYS A 413 -5.30 -0.15 3.45
C CYS A 413 -3.99 -0.94 3.35
N LEU A 414 -2.93 -0.38 3.92
CA LEU A 414 -1.69 -1.10 4.16
C LEU A 414 -1.92 -2.11 5.31
N PRO A 415 -1.24 -3.27 5.33
CA PRO A 415 -1.38 -4.22 6.43
C PRO A 415 -1.13 -3.61 7.82
N SER A 416 -0.20 -2.66 7.92
CA SER A 416 0.07 -1.92 9.17
C SER A 416 -1.09 -1.04 9.61
N GLU A 417 -1.95 -0.60 8.70
CA GLU A 417 -3.11 0.26 8.99
C GLU A 417 -4.30 -0.57 9.52
N LEU A 418 -4.27 -1.89 9.38
CA LEU A 418 -5.29 -2.83 9.89
C LEU A 418 -4.68 -3.82 10.90
N ASP A 419 -3.54 -3.45 11.51
CA ASP A 419 -2.87 -4.24 12.54
C ASP A 419 -3.33 -3.82 13.93
N TYR A 420 -4.41 -4.45 14.40
CA TYR A 420 -4.96 -4.22 15.74
C TYR A 420 -4.27 -5.06 16.83
N SER A 421 -3.25 -5.86 16.48
CA SER A 421 -2.60 -6.77 17.43
C SER A 421 -1.89 -6.07 18.59
N ALA A 422 -1.51 -4.80 18.40
CA ALA A 422 -0.86 -3.97 19.41
C ALA A 422 -1.84 -3.25 20.38
N SER A 423 -3.16 -3.37 20.21
CA SER A 423 -4.16 -2.83 21.14
C SER A 423 -5.26 -3.87 21.42
N PRO A 424 -5.28 -4.44 22.63
CA PRO A 424 -6.36 -5.35 23.05
C PRO A 424 -7.75 -4.72 22.91
N GLU A 425 -7.89 -3.41 23.15
CA GLU A 425 -9.16 -2.70 23.05
C GLU A 425 -9.67 -2.63 21.61
N LEU A 426 -8.81 -2.19 20.67
CA LEU A 426 -9.17 -2.11 19.26
C LEU A 426 -9.36 -3.50 18.65
N SER A 427 -8.52 -4.46 19.04
CA SER A 427 -8.64 -5.86 18.66
C SER A 427 -9.99 -6.44 19.06
N LYS A 428 -10.41 -6.22 20.31
CA LYS A 428 -11.70 -6.69 20.82
C LYS A 428 -12.88 -6.07 20.07
N LEU A 429 -12.86 -4.75 19.83
CA LEU A 429 -13.89 -4.06 19.06
C LEU A 429 -14.01 -4.63 17.64
N MET A 430 -12.86 -4.82 16.98
CA MET A 430 -12.83 -5.35 15.62
C MET A 430 -13.28 -6.82 15.59
N LYS A 431 -12.88 -7.63 16.57
CA LYS A 431 -13.36 -9.02 16.73
C LYS A 431 -14.88 -9.08 16.86
N GLU A 432 -15.47 -8.29 17.76
CA GLU A 432 -16.92 -8.28 17.98
C GLU A 432 -17.70 -7.87 16.73
N PHE A 433 -17.15 -6.95 15.95
CA PHE A 433 -17.70 -6.58 14.65
C PHE A 433 -17.64 -7.75 13.65
N ILE A 434 -16.45 -8.35 13.46
CA ILE A 434 -16.26 -9.45 12.51
C ILE A 434 -17.09 -10.68 12.90
N ALA A 435 -17.17 -11.03 14.19
CA ALA A 435 -17.98 -12.15 14.67
C ALA A 435 -19.47 -11.97 14.32
N LYS A 436 -20.02 -10.78 14.50
CA LYS A 436 -21.40 -10.46 14.10
C LYS A 436 -21.61 -10.55 12.60
N LEU A 437 -20.61 -10.14 11.82
CA LEU A 437 -20.63 -10.17 10.38
C LEU A 437 -20.64 -11.63 9.87
N PHE A 438 -19.76 -12.48 10.43
CA PHE A 438 -19.70 -13.91 10.12
C PHE A 438 -20.96 -14.66 10.55
N ALA A 439 -21.53 -14.36 11.72
CA ALA A 439 -22.78 -14.96 12.17
C ALA A 439 -23.98 -14.60 11.28
N ARG A 440 -23.89 -13.50 10.51
CA ARG A 440 -24.95 -12.99 9.64
C ARG A 440 -24.60 -13.06 8.15
N TRP A 441 -23.68 -13.94 7.78
CA TRP A 441 -23.19 -14.14 6.40
C TRP A 441 -24.30 -14.23 5.34
N GLU A 442 -25.40 -14.90 5.63
CA GLU A 442 -26.54 -15.08 4.70
C GLU A 442 -27.50 -13.88 4.65
N ARG A 443 -27.19 -12.81 5.39
CA ARG A 443 -28.00 -11.57 5.42
C ARG A 443 -27.19 -10.43 4.82
N THR A 444 -27.90 -9.39 4.39
CA THR A 444 -27.30 -8.16 3.83
C THR A 444 -26.22 -7.50 4.71
N TYR A 445 -26.31 -7.68 6.03
CA TYR A 445 -25.29 -7.20 6.97
C TYR A 445 -23.95 -7.96 6.88
N GLY A 446 -23.99 -9.22 6.45
CA GLY A 446 -22.83 -10.11 6.34
C GLY A 446 -22.25 -10.21 4.93
N ASP A 447 -22.79 -9.51 3.95
CA ASP A 447 -22.39 -9.57 2.53
C ASP A 447 -20.88 -9.34 2.30
N ALA A 448 -20.19 -8.60 3.18
CA ALA A 448 -18.74 -8.40 3.12
C ALA A 448 -17.90 -9.52 3.78
N ALA A 449 -18.47 -10.63 4.27
CA ALA A 449 -17.72 -11.57 5.12
C ALA A 449 -16.54 -12.22 4.42
N LEU A 450 -16.69 -12.55 3.14
CA LEU A 450 -15.59 -13.12 2.37
C LEU A 450 -14.41 -12.16 2.30
N GLU A 451 -14.66 -10.85 2.20
CA GLU A 451 -13.60 -9.84 2.20
C GLU A 451 -12.90 -9.74 3.56
N PHE A 452 -13.64 -9.80 4.67
CA PHE A 452 -13.03 -9.84 6.02
C PHE A 452 -12.26 -11.14 6.27
N ALA A 453 -12.80 -12.28 5.85
CA ALA A 453 -12.13 -13.57 5.96
C ALA A 453 -10.86 -13.61 5.09
N ALA A 454 -10.91 -13.05 3.87
CA ALA A 454 -9.73 -12.89 3.01
C ALA A 454 -8.69 -11.94 3.63
N ALA A 455 -9.11 -10.84 4.25
CA ALA A 455 -8.19 -9.92 4.93
C ALA A 455 -7.46 -10.58 6.12
N LEU A 456 -8.18 -11.41 6.88
CA LEU A 456 -7.59 -12.24 7.95
C LEU A 456 -6.64 -13.32 7.40
N ALA A 457 -7.06 -14.04 6.36
CA ALA A 457 -6.29 -15.12 5.75
C ALA A 457 -4.96 -14.62 5.14
N THR A 458 -4.98 -13.42 4.55
CA THR A 458 -3.78 -12.77 4.00
C THR A 458 -2.90 -12.10 5.05
N GLY A 459 -3.34 -12.04 6.31
CA GLY A 459 -2.68 -11.27 7.37
C GLY A 459 -2.66 -9.76 7.11
N SER A 460 -3.51 -9.28 6.19
CA SER A 460 -3.69 -7.84 5.94
C SER A 460 -4.42 -7.19 7.11
N LEU A 461 -5.35 -7.92 7.74
CA LEU A 461 -6.00 -7.54 9.00
C LEU A 461 -5.51 -8.47 10.10
N LYS A 462 -5.05 -7.91 11.22
CA LYS A 462 -4.56 -8.68 12.38
C LYS A 462 -5.25 -8.24 13.65
N LEU A 463 -5.62 -9.22 14.47
CA LEU A 463 -6.11 -9.04 15.84
C LEU A 463 -5.04 -9.59 16.81
N THR A 464 -5.27 -9.44 18.11
CA THR A 464 -4.46 -10.17 19.11
C THR A 464 -4.62 -11.68 18.89
N GLN A 465 -3.62 -12.47 19.27
CA GLN A 465 -3.69 -13.93 19.10
C GLN A 465 -4.89 -14.54 19.83
N GLU A 466 -5.23 -14.00 21.00
CA GLU A 466 -6.39 -14.43 21.79
C GLU A 466 -7.70 -14.13 21.06
N ASP A 467 -7.88 -12.90 20.56
CA ASP A 467 -9.09 -12.53 19.83
C ASP A 467 -9.23 -13.26 18.50
N THR A 468 -8.13 -13.44 17.75
CA THR A 468 -8.16 -14.22 16.50
C THR A 468 -8.57 -15.67 16.78
N ARG A 469 -7.99 -16.30 17.82
CA ARG A 469 -8.34 -17.68 18.17
C ARG A 469 -9.80 -17.80 18.55
N ALA A 470 -10.29 -16.91 19.42
CA ALA A 470 -11.69 -16.90 19.83
C ALA A 470 -12.63 -16.71 18.63
N LEU A 471 -12.31 -15.78 17.72
CA LEU A 471 -13.09 -15.54 16.49
C LEU A 471 -13.15 -16.77 15.60
N LEU A 472 -12.00 -17.40 15.33
CA LEU A 472 -11.92 -18.59 14.49
C LEU A 472 -12.64 -19.77 15.11
N GLU A 473 -12.49 -19.99 16.41
CA GLU A 473 -13.19 -21.06 17.13
C GLU A 473 -14.71 -20.90 17.05
N GLU A 474 -15.23 -19.69 17.31
CA GLU A 474 -16.66 -19.39 17.22
C GLU A 474 -17.17 -19.57 15.78
N ALA A 475 -16.50 -18.99 14.79
CA ALA A 475 -16.95 -18.99 13.40
C ALA A 475 -16.88 -20.37 12.73
N ILE A 476 -15.83 -21.15 13.02
CA ILE A 476 -15.68 -22.52 12.50
C ILE A 476 -16.70 -23.46 13.15
N GLU A 477 -16.90 -23.37 14.48
CA GLU A 477 -17.82 -24.25 15.18
C GLU A 477 -19.27 -24.09 14.69
N GLN A 478 -19.69 -22.87 14.36
CA GLN A 478 -21.00 -22.58 13.78
C GLN A 478 -21.20 -23.16 12.36
N ARG A 479 -20.11 -23.47 11.64
CA ARG A 479 -20.13 -23.78 10.19
C ARG A 479 -19.52 -25.13 9.82
N LYS A 480 -19.00 -25.91 10.78
CA LYS A 480 -18.29 -27.17 10.53
C LYS A 480 -19.09 -28.28 9.82
N GLY A 481 -20.41 -28.12 9.71
CA GLY A 481 -21.31 -29.13 9.16
C GLY A 481 -21.48 -29.10 7.64
N GLU A 482 -21.17 -27.97 6.99
CA GLU A 482 -21.40 -27.77 5.56
C GLU A 482 -20.25 -26.96 4.94
N ALA A 483 -19.82 -27.36 3.75
CA ALA A 483 -18.77 -26.67 3.01
C ALA A 483 -19.27 -25.29 2.57
N SER A 484 -18.38 -24.30 2.62
CA SER A 484 -18.63 -22.96 2.09
C SER A 484 -17.32 -22.25 1.83
N SER A 485 -17.28 -21.34 0.85
CA SER A 485 -16.11 -20.48 0.60
C SER A 485 -15.68 -19.70 1.86
N LEU A 486 -16.63 -19.30 2.71
CA LEU A 486 -16.34 -18.64 3.98
C LEU A 486 -15.60 -19.59 4.95
N LEU A 487 -16.07 -20.82 5.11
CA LEU A 487 -15.38 -21.82 5.93
C LEU A 487 -13.97 -22.09 5.39
N GLY A 488 -13.80 -22.19 4.07
CA GLY A 488 -12.50 -22.36 3.44
C GLY A 488 -11.51 -21.24 3.80
N LEU A 489 -11.93 -19.97 3.67
CA LEU A 489 -11.08 -18.82 4.05
C LEU A 489 -10.74 -18.79 5.55
N LEU A 490 -11.67 -19.19 6.43
CA LEU A 490 -11.42 -19.31 7.86
C LEU A 490 -10.39 -20.41 8.17
N LEU A 491 -10.48 -21.55 7.49
CA LEU A 491 -9.51 -22.64 7.62
C LEU A 491 -8.12 -22.24 7.11
N LEU A 492 -8.04 -21.49 6.01
CA LEU A 492 -6.78 -20.92 5.51
C LEU A 492 -6.18 -19.94 6.53
N THR A 493 -7.00 -19.11 7.17
CA THR A 493 -6.57 -18.22 8.26
C THR A 493 -6.01 -19.01 9.43
N GLN A 494 -6.74 -20.05 9.87
CA GLN A 494 -6.32 -20.90 10.97
C GLN A 494 -4.98 -21.59 10.68
N ARG A 495 -4.81 -22.17 9.48
CA ARG A 495 -3.56 -22.81 9.07
C ARG A 495 -2.40 -21.82 9.06
N ALA A 496 -2.62 -20.61 8.56
CA ALA A 496 -1.57 -19.59 8.47
C ALA A 496 -1.12 -19.07 9.84
N GLN A 497 -2.04 -18.90 10.80
CA GLN A 497 -1.74 -18.27 12.10
C GLN A 497 -1.54 -19.25 13.25
N PHE A 498 -2.20 -20.41 13.21
CA PHE A 498 -2.21 -21.42 14.26
C PHE A 498 -2.10 -22.83 13.64
N PRO A 499 -0.97 -23.17 12.99
CA PRO A 499 -0.81 -24.48 12.38
C PRO A 499 -0.96 -25.55 13.46
N ALA A 500 -1.90 -26.48 13.25
CA ALA A 500 -2.03 -27.65 14.12
C ALA A 500 -0.68 -28.41 14.12
N GLN A 501 -0.14 -28.69 15.31
CA GLN A 501 1.06 -29.52 15.41
C GLN A 501 0.77 -30.88 14.77
N ALA A 502 1.57 -31.27 13.78
CA ALA A 502 1.53 -32.63 13.26
C ALA A 502 1.69 -33.59 14.45
N VAL A 503 0.66 -34.41 14.69
CA VAL A 503 0.76 -35.51 15.64
C VAL A 503 1.91 -36.38 15.14
N ARG A 504 3.09 -36.23 15.74
CA ARG A 504 4.19 -37.18 15.55
C ARG A 504 3.68 -38.47 16.19
N GLY A 505 3.16 -39.36 15.35
CA GLY A 505 2.83 -40.71 15.76
C GLY A 505 4.08 -41.36 16.36
N GLY A 506 3.99 -41.65 17.66
CA GLY A 506 4.86 -42.61 18.35
C GLY A 506 4.20 -43.97 18.35
#